data_AF-A0A395MRB6-F1
#
_entry.id   AF-A0A395MRB6-F1
#
_cell.length_a   1.000
_cell.length_b   1.000
_cell.length_c   1.000
_cell.angle_alpha   90.00
_cell.angle_beta   90.00
_cell.angle_gamma   90.00
#
_symmetry.space_group_name_H-M   'P 1'
#
loop_
_entity.id
_entity.type
_entity.pdbx_description
1 polymer ?
#
loop_
_entity_poly.entity_id
_entity_poly.type
_entity_poly.pdbx_seq_one_letter_code
_entity_poly.pdbx_strand_id
1 'polypeptide(L)'
;MSSPIGQNILFDLVSQKESNPTVSLCDIESLWTQDPTKDYHIHAARSLKEIAESLRDTIQEPNRNSRLILSFDRNVEKNLFNLVSIEETKTFEHISMTASDNLSDITELTEKAKPGKTIVATVSGQFEHPAVTIDGFQKLHLVLGRIDTATPAWDNKSHQVLVYPHRVSKQDRTSQLWWAYQPEGVAVTVYSVKHTPEDFVENGTSHVRLVQGSQLGGYVAAALDLISFGVGSEDTIALFI
;
A
#
# COMPACT_ATOMS: atom_id res chain seq x y z
N MET A 1 -17.64 -36.73 -11.89
CA MET A 1 -16.76 -36.66 -13.09
C MET A 1 -16.13 -35.29 -13.07
N SER A 2 -14.81 -35.25 -12.94
CA SER A 2 -13.99 -34.05 -12.77
C SER A 2 -13.96 -33.22 -14.07
N SER A 3 -14.20 -31.91 -13.95
CA SER A 3 -14.09 -30.93 -15.04
C SER A 3 -12.66 -30.94 -15.61
N PRO A 4 -12.46 -31.01 -16.94
CA PRO A 4 -11.13 -31.11 -17.56
C PRO A 4 -10.49 -29.75 -17.87
N ILE A 5 -11.05 -28.64 -17.38
CA ILE A 5 -10.55 -27.29 -17.69
C ILE A 5 -9.68 -26.84 -16.53
N GLY A 6 -8.44 -27.35 -16.51
CA GLY A 6 -7.45 -27.09 -15.48
C GLY A 6 -6.80 -25.70 -15.59
N GLN A 7 -6.11 -25.33 -14.51
CA GLN A 7 -5.28 -24.12 -14.25
C GLN A 7 -4.31 -23.68 -15.37
N ASN A 8 -4.24 -24.40 -16.49
CA ASN A 8 -3.28 -24.18 -17.58
C ASN A 8 -3.68 -23.05 -18.54
N ILE A 9 -4.96 -22.67 -18.64
CA ILE A 9 -5.38 -21.66 -19.63
C ILE A 9 -4.76 -20.28 -19.35
N LEU A 10 -4.71 -19.86 -18.08
CA LEU A 10 -4.10 -18.58 -17.71
C LEU A 10 -2.57 -18.59 -17.90
N PHE A 11 -1.91 -19.72 -17.66
CA PHE A 11 -0.47 -19.88 -17.91
C PHE A 11 -0.12 -19.87 -19.40
N ASP A 12 -0.94 -20.50 -20.24
CA ASP A 12 -0.73 -20.56 -21.70
C ASP A 12 -0.98 -19.21 -22.39
N LEU A 13 -1.85 -18.36 -21.83
CA LEU A 13 -2.12 -17.01 -22.35
C LEU A 13 -0.97 -16.02 -22.09
N VAL A 14 -0.26 -16.15 -20.96
CA VAL A 14 0.87 -15.27 -20.61
C VAL A 14 2.15 -15.69 -21.36
N SER A 15 2.32 -16.98 -21.64
CA SER A 15 3.51 -17.52 -22.31
C SER A 15 3.57 -17.23 -23.81
N GLN A 16 2.47 -16.82 -24.45
CA GLN A 16 2.45 -16.52 -25.89
C GLN A 16 3.02 -15.15 -26.29
N LYS A 17 3.34 -14.25 -25.34
CA LYS A 17 3.80 -12.88 -25.67
C LYS A 17 5.30 -12.60 -25.49
N GLU A 18 6.05 -13.44 -24.78
CA GLU A 18 7.50 -13.27 -24.62
C GLU A 18 8.24 -14.59 -24.79
N SER A 19 9.39 -14.55 -25.46
CA SER A 19 10.21 -15.74 -25.76
C SER A 19 10.98 -16.29 -24.55
N ASN A 20 10.96 -15.61 -23.39
CA ASN A 20 11.49 -16.07 -22.11
C ASN A 20 10.94 -15.22 -20.94
N PRO A 21 9.70 -15.44 -20.47
CA PRO A 21 9.21 -14.76 -19.29
C PRO A 21 9.93 -15.29 -18.04
N THR A 22 10.75 -14.47 -17.40
CA THR A 22 11.28 -14.73 -16.06
C THR A 22 10.17 -14.50 -15.04
N VAL A 23 9.42 -15.56 -14.74
CA VAL A 23 8.46 -15.56 -13.63
C VAL A 23 9.21 -15.92 -12.34
N SER A 24 9.53 -14.91 -11.54
CA SER A 24 9.95 -15.15 -10.15
C SER A 24 8.74 -15.62 -9.36
N LEU A 25 8.75 -16.87 -8.92
CA LEU A 25 7.76 -17.41 -7.98
C LEU A 25 7.91 -16.64 -6.65
N CYS A 26 7.07 -15.62 -6.47
CA CYS A 26 6.86 -14.99 -5.18
C CYS A 26 5.84 -15.86 -4.44
N ASP A 27 6.29 -16.60 -3.44
CA ASP A 27 5.40 -17.29 -2.52
C ASP A 27 4.73 -16.24 -1.61
N ILE A 28 3.66 -15.66 -2.14
CA ILE A 28 2.85 -14.65 -1.45
C ILE A 28 2.34 -15.23 -0.13
N GLU A 29 2.01 -16.52 -0.07
CA GLU A 29 1.53 -17.18 1.14
C GLU A 29 2.58 -17.18 2.25
N SER A 30 3.84 -17.48 1.93
CA SER A 30 4.95 -17.39 2.88
C SER A 30 5.17 -15.98 3.43
N LEU A 31 4.91 -14.94 2.64
CA LEU A 31 4.98 -13.54 3.10
C LEU A 31 3.88 -13.26 4.13
N TRP A 32 2.64 -13.71 3.92
CA TRP A 32 1.55 -13.51 4.87
C TRP A 32 1.67 -14.30 6.18
N THR A 33 2.53 -15.33 6.23
CA THR A 33 2.80 -16.10 7.46
C THR A 33 3.79 -15.42 8.41
N GLN A 34 4.51 -14.39 7.95
CA GLN A 34 5.45 -13.66 8.79
C GLN A 34 4.72 -12.58 9.60
N ASP A 35 5.25 -12.29 10.79
CA ASP A 35 4.69 -11.25 11.64
C ASP A 35 5.33 -9.90 11.27
N PRO A 36 4.58 -8.95 10.66
CA PRO A 36 5.10 -7.62 10.35
C PRO A 36 5.43 -6.81 11.61
N THR A 37 5.12 -7.35 12.80
CA THR A 37 5.35 -6.71 14.10
C THR A 37 6.71 -6.95 14.73
N LYS A 38 7.58 -7.70 14.05
CA LYS A 38 8.92 -7.98 14.55
C LYS A 38 9.80 -6.72 14.46
N ASP A 39 10.28 -6.26 15.61
CA ASP A 39 11.35 -5.25 15.76
C ASP A 39 11.03 -3.79 15.35
N TYR A 40 9.80 -3.29 15.60
CA TYR A 40 9.48 -1.86 15.51
C TYR A 40 9.16 -1.20 16.86
N HIS A 41 9.27 0.14 16.91
CA HIS A 41 8.81 0.96 18.02
C HIS A 41 7.44 1.59 17.73
N ILE A 42 6.51 1.52 18.68
CA ILE A 42 5.19 2.17 18.55
C ILE A 42 5.25 3.57 19.17
N HIS A 43 4.84 4.59 18.42
CA HIS A 43 4.61 5.92 18.93
C HIS A 43 3.11 6.12 19.25
N ALA A 44 2.77 6.08 20.54
CA ALA A 44 1.41 6.19 21.04
C ALA A 44 0.88 7.64 21.05
N ALA A 45 0.72 8.24 19.85
CA ALA A 45 0.18 9.59 19.72
C ALA A 45 -1.32 9.64 20.03
N ARG A 46 -1.76 10.74 20.66
CA ARG A 46 -3.17 11.01 20.98
C ARG A 46 -3.88 11.78 19.88
N SER A 47 -3.14 12.40 18.96
CA SER A 47 -3.69 13.20 17.85
C SER A 47 -2.78 13.24 16.62
N LEU A 48 -3.34 13.62 15.47
CA LEU A 48 -2.55 13.85 14.24
C LEU A 48 -1.54 14.98 14.39
N LYS A 49 -1.86 15.97 15.23
CA LYS A 49 -0.96 17.10 15.52
C LYS A 49 0.28 16.64 16.27
N GLU A 50 0.10 15.77 17.27
CA GLU A 50 1.20 15.20 18.05
C GLU A 50 2.11 14.31 17.20
N ILE A 51 1.54 13.55 16.24
CA ILE A 51 2.34 12.83 15.23
C ILE A 51 3.17 13.84 14.42
N ALA A 52 2.56 14.89 13.90
CA ALA A 52 3.25 15.90 13.11
C ALA A 52 4.35 16.64 13.89
N GLU A 53 4.12 16.95 15.17
CA GLU A 53 5.13 17.53 16.06
C GLU A 53 6.33 16.57 16.26
N SER A 54 6.07 15.29 16.53
CA SER A 54 7.13 14.27 16.64
C SER A 54 7.93 14.09 15.34
N LEU A 55 7.26 14.12 14.19
CA LEU A 55 7.92 14.06 12.88
C LEU A 55 8.75 15.30 12.59
N ARG A 56 8.28 16.50 12.97
CA ARG A 56 9.08 17.73 12.87
C ARG A 56 10.34 17.64 13.70
N ASP A 57 10.22 17.19 14.95
CA ASP A 57 11.38 17.05 15.84
C ASP A 57 12.38 16.03 15.26
N THR A 58 11.88 14.94 14.66
CA THR A 58 12.69 13.95 13.93
C THR A 58 13.43 14.56 12.73
N ILE A 59 12.78 15.46 11.97
CA ILE A 59 13.40 16.17 10.84
C ILE A 59 14.51 17.11 11.33
N GLN A 60 14.30 17.79 12.45
CA GLN A 60 15.25 18.74 13.04
C GLN A 60 16.46 18.08 13.71
N GLU A 61 16.33 16.82 14.13
CA GLU A 61 17.44 16.09 14.74
C GLU A 61 18.67 16.05 13.81
N PRO A 62 19.81 16.66 14.21
CA PRO A 62 21.04 16.61 13.43
C PRO A 62 21.56 15.16 13.44
N ASN A 63 21.48 14.51 12.28
CA ASN A 63 21.88 13.11 12.18
C ASN A 63 22.49 12.83 10.81
N ARG A 64 23.45 11.91 10.79
CA ARG A 64 24.08 11.38 9.58
C ARG A 64 23.21 10.32 8.90
N ASN A 65 22.09 9.92 9.51
CA ASN A 65 21.28 8.84 8.99
C ASN A 65 20.40 9.25 7.81
N SER A 66 20.17 8.34 6.88
CA SER A 66 19.11 8.45 5.88
C SER A 66 17.76 8.11 6.52
N ARG A 67 16.76 8.98 6.35
CA ARG A 67 15.44 8.84 6.97
C ARG A 67 14.33 8.86 5.92
N LEU A 68 13.38 7.94 6.06
CA LEU A 68 12.12 7.94 5.32
C LEU A 68 10.96 8.13 6.30
N ILE A 69 10.13 9.13 6.04
CA ILE A 69 8.82 9.30 6.66
C ILE A 69 7.79 8.90 5.60
N LEU A 70 7.11 7.79 5.82
CA LEU A 70 6.09 7.27 4.91
C LEU A 70 4.71 7.45 5.54
N SER A 71 3.85 8.25 4.92
CA SER A 71 2.53 8.57 5.46
C SER A 71 1.39 8.14 4.57
N PHE A 72 0.50 7.31 5.12
CA PHE A 72 -0.81 6.98 4.53
C PHE A 72 -1.91 7.97 4.96
N ASP A 73 -1.59 8.98 5.77
CA ASP A 73 -2.54 10.01 6.22
C ASP A 73 -2.15 11.40 5.71
N ARG A 74 -2.89 11.88 4.70
CA ARG A 74 -2.72 13.22 4.10
C ARG A 74 -2.94 14.36 5.10
N ASN A 75 -3.64 14.13 6.20
CA ASN A 75 -3.85 15.19 7.20
C ASN A 75 -2.64 15.34 8.13
N VAL A 76 -1.86 14.28 8.36
CA VAL A 76 -0.59 14.38 9.10
C VAL A 76 0.39 15.21 8.30
N GLU A 77 0.49 14.98 6.99
CA GLU A 77 1.29 15.78 6.07
C GLU A 77 0.92 17.27 6.13
N LYS A 78 -0.37 17.61 6.00
CA LYS A 78 -0.84 19.00 6.13
C LYS A 78 -0.45 19.62 7.47
N ASN A 79 -0.61 18.88 8.57
CA ASN A 79 -0.21 19.36 9.89
C ASN A 79 1.30 19.56 9.99
N LEU A 80 2.10 18.65 9.45
CA LEU A 80 3.56 18.75 9.43
C LEU A 80 4.01 19.99 8.65
N PHE A 81 3.48 20.20 7.44
CA PHE A 81 3.81 21.36 6.62
C PHE A 81 3.38 22.69 7.23
N ASN A 82 2.33 22.70 8.04
CA ASN A 82 1.95 23.89 8.82
C ASN A 82 2.88 24.16 10.01
N LEU A 83 3.66 23.17 10.46
CA LEU A 83 4.56 23.28 11.60
C LEU A 83 6.01 23.58 11.21
N VAL A 84 6.42 23.24 9.99
CA VAL A 84 7.77 23.50 9.48
C VAL A 84 7.88 24.88 8.82
N SER A 85 9.00 25.58 9.06
CA SER A 85 9.31 26.83 8.36
C SER A 85 9.74 26.60 6.92
N ILE A 86 9.83 27.67 6.12
CA ILE A 86 10.31 27.62 4.72
C ILE A 86 11.79 27.19 4.65
N GLU A 87 12.57 27.49 5.68
CA GLU A 87 13.95 27.04 5.79
C GLU A 87 14.03 25.54 6.10
N GLU A 88 13.11 25.04 6.93
CA GLU A 88 13.04 23.62 7.30
C GLU A 88 12.50 22.77 6.15
N THR A 89 11.59 23.27 5.32
CA THR A 89 11.16 22.53 4.12
C THR A 89 12.29 22.31 3.12
N LYS A 90 13.42 23.03 3.22
CA LYS A 90 14.61 22.78 2.40
C LYS A 90 15.49 21.65 2.95
N THR A 91 15.26 21.19 4.18
CA THR A 91 16.08 20.14 4.82
C THR A 91 15.57 18.73 4.51
N PHE A 92 14.38 18.62 3.92
CA PHE A 92 13.80 17.35 3.49
C PHE A 92 13.19 17.46 2.10
N GLU A 93 13.07 16.32 1.43
CA GLU A 93 12.40 16.22 0.13
C GLU A 93 11.00 15.63 0.32
N HIS A 94 10.02 16.16 -0.42
CA HIS A 94 8.65 15.64 -0.41
C HIS A 94 8.34 14.92 -1.71
N ILE A 95 7.74 13.74 -1.60
CA ILE A 95 7.33 12.90 -2.71
C ILE A 95 5.89 12.46 -2.47
N SER A 96 5.07 12.49 -3.52
CA SER A 96 3.73 11.90 -3.51
C SER A 96 3.77 10.60 -4.29
N MET A 97 3.34 9.51 -3.67
CA MET A 97 3.27 8.19 -4.29
C MET A 97 1.81 7.80 -4.52
N THR A 98 1.55 7.15 -5.65
CA THR A 98 0.25 6.58 -5.97
C THR A 98 0.36 5.06 -6.12
N ALA A 99 -0.61 4.34 -5.54
CA ALA A 99 -0.62 2.88 -5.53
C ALA A 99 -0.56 2.22 -6.93
N SER A 100 -0.83 2.97 -8.00
CA SER A 100 -0.73 2.54 -9.40
C SER A 100 0.71 2.47 -9.93
N ASP A 101 1.64 3.22 -9.35
CA ASP A 101 2.98 3.51 -9.90
C ASP A 101 4.11 2.93 -9.01
N ASN A 102 3.75 1.93 -8.19
CA ASN A 102 4.53 1.48 -7.02
C ASN A 102 5.99 1.17 -7.29
N LEU A 103 6.33 0.53 -8.41
CA LEU A 103 7.72 0.09 -8.64
C LEU A 103 8.64 1.26 -9.04
N SER A 104 8.17 2.20 -9.85
CA SER A 104 8.97 3.38 -10.21
C SER A 104 9.17 4.30 -9.00
N ASP A 105 8.11 4.51 -8.21
CA ASP A 105 8.15 5.41 -7.06
C ASP A 105 9.06 4.85 -5.95
N ILE A 106 9.02 3.53 -5.70
CA ILE A 106 9.92 2.87 -4.73
C ILE A 106 11.38 2.89 -5.20
N THR A 107 11.60 2.72 -6.51
CA THR A 107 12.96 2.83 -7.08
C THR A 107 13.50 4.24 -6.92
N GLU A 108 12.69 5.26 -7.22
CA GLU A 108 13.04 6.67 -7.04
C GLU A 108 13.36 7.00 -5.58
N LEU A 109 12.58 6.47 -4.63
CA LEU A 109 12.87 6.63 -3.19
C LEU A 109 14.24 6.07 -2.81
N THR A 110 14.55 4.87 -3.29
CA THR A 110 15.79 4.16 -2.98
C THR A 110 17.00 4.90 -3.56
N GLU A 111 16.91 5.40 -4.80
CA GLU A 111 17.98 6.18 -5.43
C GLU A 111 18.27 7.51 -4.72
N LYS A 112 17.24 8.09 -4.08
CA LYS A 112 17.36 9.35 -3.35
C LYS A 112 17.84 9.19 -1.92
N ALA A 113 17.92 7.96 -1.39
CA ALA A 113 18.36 7.68 -0.04
C ALA A 113 19.84 8.07 0.14
N LYS A 114 20.10 9.08 0.98
CA LYS A 114 21.46 9.59 1.26
C LYS A 114 21.63 9.89 2.75
N PRO A 115 22.84 9.68 3.31
CA PRO A 115 23.16 10.07 4.68
C PRO A 115 22.81 11.54 4.96
N GLY A 116 22.10 11.79 6.06
CA GLY A 116 21.68 13.13 6.49
C GLY A 116 20.52 13.73 5.72
N LYS A 117 19.91 12.98 4.80
CA LYS A 117 18.71 13.40 4.07
C LYS A 117 17.46 12.75 4.66
N THR A 118 16.42 13.55 4.80
CA THR A 118 15.07 13.08 5.15
C THR A 118 14.18 13.17 3.90
N ILE A 119 13.43 12.11 3.64
CA ILE A 119 12.41 12.07 2.59
C ILE A 119 11.06 11.88 3.26
N VAL A 120 10.09 12.70 2.90
CA VAL A 120 8.70 12.60 3.33
C VAL A 120 7.88 12.13 2.13
N ALA A 121 7.44 10.88 2.17
CA ALA A 121 6.62 10.26 1.14
C ALA A 121 5.16 10.19 1.61
N THR A 122 4.25 10.82 0.87
CA THR A 122 2.81 10.69 1.11
C THR A 122 2.23 9.70 0.14
N VAL A 123 1.61 8.67 0.68
CA VAL A 123 1.12 7.52 -0.05
C VAL A 123 -0.39 7.64 -0.22
N SER A 124 -0.85 7.54 -1.46
CA SER A 124 -2.25 7.61 -1.82
C SER A 124 -2.71 6.37 -2.56
N GLY A 125 -3.90 5.87 -2.21
CA GLY A 125 -4.49 4.68 -2.82
C GLY A 125 -4.26 3.41 -2.01
N GLN A 126 -4.63 2.26 -2.58
CA GLN A 126 -4.60 0.94 -1.94
C GLN A 126 -3.53 0.04 -2.55
N PHE A 127 -2.63 -0.49 -1.71
CA PHE A 127 -1.49 -1.32 -2.15
C PHE A 127 -1.88 -2.78 -2.22
N GLU A 128 -1.89 -3.32 -3.43
CA GLU A 128 -2.40 -4.65 -3.69
C GLU A 128 -1.58 -5.78 -3.08
N HIS A 129 -0.34 -5.48 -2.74
CA HIS A 129 0.64 -6.45 -2.28
C HIS A 129 1.27 -5.92 -0.99
N PRO A 130 1.80 -6.81 -0.14
CA PRO A 130 2.68 -6.42 0.95
C PRO A 130 3.81 -5.52 0.43
N ALA A 131 4.28 -4.61 1.28
CA ALA A 131 5.34 -3.69 0.92
C ALA A 131 6.61 -4.43 0.45
N VAL A 132 7.28 -3.88 -0.55
CA VAL A 132 8.66 -4.26 -0.88
C VAL A 132 9.57 -3.60 0.15
N THR A 133 10.58 -4.32 0.62
CA THR A 133 11.63 -3.76 1.49
C THR A 133 12.29 -2.55 0.82
N ILE A 134 12.45 -1.45 1.54
CA ILE A 134 13.01 -0.22 0.99
C ILE A 134 14.46 -0.10 1.43
N ASP A 135 15.38 -0.28 0.49
CA ASP A 135 16.80 -0.23 0.77
C ASP A 135 17.31 1.22 0.92
N GLY A 136 18.48 1.36 1.55
CA GLY A 136 19.20 2.64 1.63
C GLY A 136 18.77 3.58 2.77
N PHE A 137 17.66 3.31 3.45
CA PHE A 137 17.24 4.05 4.64
C PHE A 137 17.68 3.37 5.94
N GLN A 138 18.13 4.15 6.91
CA GLN A 138 18.51 3.65 8.23
C GLN A 138 17.42 3.86 9.27
N LYS A 139 16.49 4.78 9.02
CA LYS A 139 15.29 5.01 9.85
C LYS A 139 14.05 5.10 8.97
N LEU A 140 13.00 4.40 9.37
CA LEU A 140 11.67 4.47 8.78
C LEU A 140 10.66 4.95 9.82
N HIS A 141 9.91 5.98 9.49
CA HIS A 141 8.79 6.49 10.27
C HIS A 141 7.50 6.25 9.48
N LEU A 142 6.72 5.24 9.88
CA LEU A 142 5.51 4.80 9.21
C LEU A 142 4.28 5.42 9.89
N VAL A 143 3.51 6.23 9.17
CA VAL A 143 2.26 6.83 9.67
C VAL A 143 1.06 6.11 9.05
N LEU A 144 0.27 5.46 9.89
CA LEU A 144 -0.89 4.67 9.48
C LEU A 144 -2.11 5.56 9.22
N GLY A 145 -2.76 5.33 8.08
CA GLY A 145 -3.89 6.10 7.58
C GLY A 145 -5.21 5.38 7.75
N ARG A 146 -6.25 6.12 8.18
CA ARG A 146 -7.59 5.54 8.44
C ARG A 146 -8.62 5.81 7.35
N ILE A 147 -8.38 6.83 6.54
CA ILE A 147 -9.29 7.30 5.51
C ILE A 147 -8.53 7.33 4.20
N ASP A 148 -9.05 6.61 3.22
CA ASP A 148 -8.63 6.72 1.85
C ASP A 148 -9.53 7.72 1.12
N THR A 149 -8.92 8.61 0.35
CA THR A 149 -9.61 9.65 -0.41
C THR A 149 -9.32 9.57 -1.92
N ALA A 150 -8.52 8.60 -2.35
CA ALA A 150 -7.98 8.53 -3.70
C ALA A 150 -8.45 7.29 -4.47
N THR A 151 -8.76 6.18 -3.79
CA THR A 151 -9.19 4.95 -4.48
C THR A 151 -10.66 5.01 -4.87
N PRO A 152 -11.02 4.70 -6.13
CA PRO A 152 -12.41 4.49 -6.52
C PRO A 152 -13.00 3.28 -5.80
N ALA A 153 -14.19 3.43 -5.23
CA ALA A 153 -14.92 2.37 -4.55
C ALA A 153 -16.36 2.27 -5.08
N TRP A 154 -16.91 1.05 -5.06
CA TRP A 154 -18.32 0.85 -5.35
C TRP A 154 -19.19 1.50 -4.25
N ASP A 155 -20.06 2.42 -4.65
CA ASP A 155 -21.06 3.00 -3.77
C ASP A 155 -22.39 2.25 -3.90
N ASN A 156 -22.79 1.58 -2.82
CA ASN A 156 -24.00 0.76 -2.79
C ASN A 156 -25.29 1.57 -3.00
N LYS A 157 -25.28 2.88 -2.76
CA LYS A 157 -26.46 3.73 -2.88
C LYS A 157 -26.70 4.19 -4.32
N SER A 158 -25.65 4.63 -5.00
CA SER A 158 -25.71 5.06 -6.39
C SER A 158 -25.53 3.92 -7.38
N HIS A 159 -25.06 2.75 -6.92
CA HIS A 159 -24.67 1.62 -7.77
C HIS A 159 -23.62 2.03 -8.82
N GLN A 160 -22.66 2.85 -8.40
CA GLN A 160 -21.61 3.39 -9.26
C GLN A 160 -20.25 3.29 -8.56
N VAL A 161 -19.19 3.25 -9.36
CA VAL A 161 -17.83 3.41 -8.85
C VAL A 161 -17.56 4.90 -8.71
N LEU A 162 -17.31 5.34 -7.47
CA LEU A 162 -17.08 6.74 -7.13
C LEU A 162 -15.78 6.90 -6.33
N VAL A 163 -15.14 8.05 -6.47
CA VAL A 163 -14.01 8.45 -5.61
C VAL A 163 -14.56 9.32 -4.50
N TYR A 164 -14.56 8.80 -3.27
CA TYR A 164 -15.00 9.55 -2.09
C TYR A 164 -14.23 9.08 -0.84
N PRO A 165 -14.14 9.93 0.21
CA PRO A 165 -13.50 9.54 1.46
C PRO A 165 -14.19 8.34 2.09
N HIS A 166 -13.44 7.25 2.30
CA HIS A 166 -13.96 6.03 2.92
C HIS A 166 -12.94 5.44 3.89
N ARG A 167 -13.44 4.62 4.83
CA ARG A 167 -12.57 3.96 5.81
C ARG A 167 -11.82 2.82 5.14
N VAL A 168 -10.51 2.77 5.33
CA VAL A 168 -9.68 1.65 4.85
C VAL A 168 -10.13 0.33 5.48
N SER A 169 -10.12 -0.73 4.66
CA SER A 169 -10.51 -2.09 5.06
C SER A 169 -9.50 -2.72 6.03
N LYS A 170 -9.85 -3.84 6.66
CA LYS A 170 -8.88 -4.62 7.45
C LYS A 170 -7.67 -5.02 6.59
N GLN A 171 -7.91 -5.49 5.37
CA GLN A 171 -6.86 -5.91 4.44
C GLN A 171 -5.91 -4.75 4.08
N ASP A 172 -6.44 -3.57 3.80
CA ASP A 172 -5.61 -2.39 3.49
C ASP A 172 -4.79 -1.94 4.69
N ARG A 173 -5.38 -2.00 5.89
CA ARG A 173 -4.65 -1.67 7.13
C ARG A 173 -3.52 -2.66 7.41
N THR A 174 -3.75 -3.94 7.16
CA THR A 174 -2.69 -4.95 7.22
C THR A 174 -1.60 -4.64 6.19
N SER A 175 -1.98 -4.31 4.95
CA SER A 175 -1.02 -3.92 3.90
C SER A 175 -0.18 -2.69 4.29
N GLN A 176 -0.79 -1.67 4.91
CA GLN A 176 -0.03 -0.53 5.44
C GLN A 176 0.98 -0.94 6.51
N LEU A 177 0.59 -1.83 7.44
CA LEU A 177 1.50 -2.32 8.48
C LEU A 177 2.67 -3.13 7.93
N TRP A 178 2.48 -3.82 6.81
CA TRP A 178 3.57 -4.55 6.15
C TRP A 178 4.75 -3.66 5.73
N TRP A 179 4.55 -2.35 5.59
CA TRP A 179 5.66 -1.42 5.37
C TRP A 179 6.61 -1.30 6.57
N ALA A 180 6.18 -1.73 7.76
CA ALA A 180 7.04 -1.80 8.93
C ALA A 180 8.05 -2.97 8.86
N TYR A 181 7.78 -3.97 8.02
CA TYR A 181 8.68 -5.10 7.82
C TYR A 181 9.87 -4.68 6.95
N GLN A 182 11.02 -4.42 7.59
CA GLN A 182 12.23 -3.92 6.94
C GLN A 182 13.44 -4.83 7.24
N PRO A 183 14.50 -4.78 6.40
CA PRO A 183 15.73 -5.54 6.64
C PRO A 183 16.36 -5.21 8.00
N GLU A 184 17.16 -6.16 8.51
CA GLU A 184 17.88 -5.98 9.78
C GLU A 184 18.76 -4.73 9.77
N GLY A 185 18.70 -3.94 10.84
CA GLY A 185 19.46 -2.69 10.99
C GLY A 185 18.69 -1.41 10.60
N VAL A 186 17.48 -1.52 10.05
CA VAL A 186 16.58 -0.38 9.85
C VAL A 186 15.77 -0.13 11.13
N ALA A 187 15.89 1.06 11.72
CA ALA A 187 15.08 1.43 12.87
C ALA A 187 13.68 1.89 12.42
N VAL A 188 12.64 1.15 12.81
CA VAL A 188 11.26 1.42 12.39
C VAL A 188 10.45 2.01 13.55
N THR A 189 9.76 3.13 13.29
CA THR A 189 8.80 3.74 14.22
C THR A 189 7.43 3.82 13.55
N VAL A 190 6.42 3.24 14.19
CA VAL A 190 5.03 3.22 13.68
C VAL A 190 4.16 4.20 14.47
N TYR A 191 3.47 5.07 13.75
CA TYR A 191 2.59 6.09 14.30
C TYR A 191 1.13 5.75 14.00
N SER A 192 0.32 5.73 15.05
CA SER A 192 -1.13 5.57 14.96
C SER A 192 -1.82 6.41 16.01
N VAL A 193 -2.92 7.07 15.65
CA VAL A 193 -3.67 7.89 16.61
C VAL A 193 -4.54 6.99 17.47
N LYS A 194 -4.21 6.87 18.76
CA LYS A 194 -4.99 6.16 19.79
C LYS A 194 -5.21 4.66 19.57
N HIS A 195 -4.49 4.03 18.66
CA HIS A 195 -4.60 2.58 18.42
C HIS A 195 -3.21 1.96 18.46
N THR A 196 -3.13 0.76 19.04
CA THR A 196 -2.02 -0.14 18.75
C THR A 196 -2.09 -0.56 17.26
N PRO A 197 -1.01 -1.06 16.67
CA PRO A 197 -1.03 -1.68 15.34
C PRO A 197 -2.13 -2.74 15.19
N GLU A 198 -2.31 -3.59 16.20
CA GLU A 198 -3.30 -4.66 16.21
C GLU A 198 -4.72 -4.07 16.26
N ASP A 199 -4.98 -3.12 17.16
CA ASP A 199 -6.25 -2.41 17.24
C ASP A 199 -6.53 -1.63 15.95
N PHE A 200 -5.48 -1.08 15.30
CA PHE A 200 -5.61 -0.38 14.05
C PHE A 200 -6.17 -1.32 12.98
N VAL A 201 -5.63 -2.52 12.81
CA VAL A 201 -6.15 -3.50 11.83
C VAL A 201 -7.58 -3.90 12.18
N GLU A 202 -7.86 -4.26 13.43
CA GLU A 202 -9.17 -4.75 13.85
C GLU A 202 -10.30 -3.72 13.67
N ASN A 203 -9.98 -2.42 13.77
CA ASN A 203 -10.92 -1.33 13.51
C ASN A 203 -11.15 -1.05 12.00
N GLY A 204 -10.55 -1.84 11.11
CA GLY A 204 -10.79 -1.82 9.66
C GLY A 204 -12.19 -2.34 9.31
N THR A 205 -12.74 -1.86 8.19
CA THR A 205 -14.01 -2.43 7.71
C THR A 205 -13.79 -3.81 7.10
N SER A 206 -14.76 -4.71 7.22
CA SER A 206 -14.69 -6.07 6.66
C SER A 206 -14.89 -6.12 5.14
N HIS A 207 -14.89 -4.97 4.45
CA HIS A 207 -14.98 -4.97 3.00
C HIS A 207 -13.76 -5.70 2.44
N VAL A 208 -14.01 -6.84 1.82
CA VAL A 208 -13.03 -7.49 0.95
C VAL A 208 -12.78 -6.51 -0.18
N ARG A 209 -11.52 -6.36 -0.61
CA ARG A 209 -11.24 -5.65 -1.86
C ARG A 209 -12.16 -6.20 -2.92
N LEU A 210 -13.10 -5.37 -3.37
CA LEU A 210 -13.79 -5.62 -4.62
C LEU A 210 -12.65 -5.63 -5.64
N VAL A 211 -12.38 -6.82 -6.19
CA VAL A 211 -11.55 -7.10 -7.36
C VAL A 211 -11.40 -5.81 -8.17
N GLN A 212 -10.15 -5.37 -8.43
CA GLN A 212 -9.85 -4.03 -8.98
C GLN A 212 -10.94 -3.60 -9.97
N GLY A 213 -11.40 -2.35 -9.99
CA GLY A 213 -12.32 -1.91 -11.05
C GLY A 213 -11.84 -2.26 -12.48
N SER A 214 -10.52 -2.32 -12.68
CA SER A 214 -9.85 -2.85 -13.89
C SER A 214 -9.91 -4.37 -14.05
N GLN A 215 -9.76 -5.17 -12.99
CA GLN A 215 -9.94 -6.62 -13.01
C GLN A 215 -11.40 -7.02 -13.12
N LEU A 216 -12.33 -6.30 -12.48
CA LEU A 216 -13.77 -6.45 -12.64
C LEU A 216 -14.20 -6.02 -14.05
N GLY A 217 -13.63 -4.93 -14.58
CA GLY A 217 -13.81 -4.53 -15.97
C GLY A 217 -13.27 -5.57 -16.95
N GLY A 218 -12.08 -6.11 -16.68
CA GLY A 218 -11.49 -7.23 -17.43
C GLY A 218 -12.31 -8.52 -17.31
N TYR A 219 -12.87 -8.80 -16.13
CA TYR A 219 -13.77 -9.91 -15.87
C TYR A 219 -15.07 -9.75 -16.65
N VAL A 220 -15.71 -8.58 -16.60
CA VAL A 220 -16.93 -8.29 -17.35
C VAL A 220 -16.65 -8.36 -18.85
N ALA A 221 -15.53 -7.80 -19.32
CA ALA A 221 -15.14 -7.89 -20.72
C ALA A 221 -14.88 -9.34 -21.16
N ALA A 222 -14.13 -10.11 -20.38
CA ALA A 222 -13.87 -11.53 -20.65
C ALA A 222 -15.15 -12.37 -20.62
N ALA A 223 -16.03 -12.12 -19.66
CA ALA A 223 -17.32 -12.80 -19.57
C ALA A 223 -18.23 -12.48 -20.77
N LEU A 224 -18.29 -11.21 -21.18
CA LEU A 224 -19.02 -10.80 -22.38
C LEU A 224 -18.44 -11.42 -23.66
N ASP A 225 -17.12 -11.53 -23.75
CA ASP A 225 -16.43 -12.16 -24.89
C ASP A 225 -16.73 -13.67 -24.93
N LEU A 226 -16.63 -14.37 -23.79
CA LEU A 226 -16.97 -15.81 -23.68
C LEU A 226 -18.44 -16.10 -24.00
N ILE A 227 -19.36 -15.24 -23.56
CA ILE A 227 -20.78 -15.33 -23.93
C ILE A 227 -20.96 -15.13 -25.44
N SER A 228 -20.19 -14.22 -26.07
CA SER A 228 -20.23 -14.01 -27.52
C SER A 228 -19.75 -15.24 -28.32
N PHE A 229 -18.89 -16.07 -27.73
CA PHE A 229 -18.48 -17.37 -28.26
C PHE A 229 -19.45 -18.52 -27.95
N GLY A 230 -20.57 -18.25 -27.27
CA GLY A 230 -21.62 -19.24 -26.97
C GLY A 230 -21.41 -20.04 -25.68
N VAL A 231 -20.48 -19.63 -24.80
CA VAL A 231 -20.32 -20.21 -23.46
C VAL A 231 -21.47 -19.70 -22.57
N GLY A 232 -22.12 -20.60 -21.85
CA GLY A 232 -23.21 -20.24 -20.94
C GLY A 232 -22.74 -19.28 -19.85
N SER A 233 -23.60 -18.34 -19.43
CA SER A 233 -23.26 -17.38 -18.36
C SER A 233 -22.96 -18.06 -17.03
N GLU A 234 -23.63 -19.17 -16.71
CA GLU A 234 -23.35 -19.98 -15.51
C GLU A 234 -21.96 -20.64 -15.57
N ASP A 235 -21.60 -21.23 -16.72
CA ASP A 235 -20.27 -21.83 -16.93
C ASP A 235 -19.17 -20.77 -16.92
N THR A 236 -19.46 -19.58 -17.46
CA THR A 236 -18.56 -18.44 -17.48
C THR A 236 -18.28 -17.95 -16.06
N ILE A 237 -19.33 -17.76 -15.25
CA ILE A 237 -19.20 -17.36 -13.84
C ILE A 237 -18.44 -18.43 -13.04
N ALA A 238 -18.70 -19.72 -13.29
CA ALA A 238 -18.04 -20.82 -12.60
C ALA A 238 -16.53 -20.93 -12.88
N LEU A 239 -16.02 -20.38 -13.98
CA LEU A 239 -14.58 -20.37 -14.30
C LEU A 239 -13.76 -19.40 -13.43
N PHE A 240 -14.42 -18.49 -12.71
CA PHE A 240 -13.76 -17.42 -11.95
C PHE A 240 -14.02 -17.47 -10.43
N ILE A 241 -14.71 -18.51 -9.93
CA ILE A 241 -15.00 -18.73 -8.49
C ILE A 241 -14.14 -19.86 -7.95
#